data_AF-A0A6A6Q0T3-F1
#
_entry.id   AF-A0A6A6Q0T3-F1
#
_cell.length_a   1.000
_cell.length_b   1.000
_cell.length_c   1.000
_cell.angle_alpha   90.00
_cell.angle_beta   90.00
_cell.angle_gamma   90.00
#
_symmetry.space_group_name_H-M   'P 1'
#
loop_
_entity.id
_entity.type
_entity.pdbx_description
1 polymer ?
#
loop_
_entity_poly.entity_id
_entity_poly.type
_entity_poly.pdbx_seq_one_letter_code
_entity_poly.pdbx_strand_id
1 'polypeptide(L)'
;MADGLNSTRAMRIVEIMSDFREIQSFLSNIRASPSAEDYNAPGYVVLRRCVAQAEALLAQPFSADTSPYGEDDEDRAQLQRIITDAAVRRFKAKKIALYSTAALRWIQSRQILQSQLPEPQLTAALQQLDNRLGAELSAITDARVERMMRDADVEEGKWLNEDPSLAAIQHLVGNVNGHN
;
A
#
# COMPACT_ATOMS: atom_id res chain seq x y z
N MET A 1 -18.27 -16.27 -27.62
CA MET A 1 -19.48 -15.89 -26.85
C MET A 1 -18.98 -15.25 -25.57
N ALA A 2 -19.33 -14.00 -25.28
CA ALA A 2 -19.04 -13.38 -24.00
C ALA A 2 -19.46 -14.30 -22.85
N ASP A 3 -18.57 -14.52 -21.87
CA ASP A 3 -18.83 -15.38 -20.72
C ASP A 3 -19.87 -14.83 -19.73
N GLY A 4 -20.45 -13.66 -20.02
CA GLY A 4 -21.46 -13.00 -19.21
C GLY A 4 -20.93 -12.36 -17.92
N LEU A 5 -19.61 -12.35 -17.70
CA LEU A 5 -18.99 -11.89 -16.44
C LEU A 5 -18.52 -10.43 -16.47
N ASN A 6 -18.73 -9.69 -17.57
CA ASN A 6 -18.25 -8.31 -17.69
C ASN A 6 -18.84 -7.37 -16.63
N SER A 7 -20.10 -7.56 -16.23
CA SER A 7 -20.71 -6.81 -15.12
C SER A 7 -20.05 -7.12 -13.77
N THR A 8 -19.71 -8.39 -13.53
CA THR A 8 -18.97 -8.83 -12.34
C THR A 8 -17.56 -8.25 -12.31
N ARG A 9 -16.85 -8.25 -13.44
CA ARG A 9 -15.54 -7.60 -13.58
C ARG A 9 -15.60 -6.10 -13.32
N ALA A 10 -16.60 -5.41 -13.88
CA ALA A 10 -16.80 -3.99 -13.66
C ALA A 10 -17.05 -3.69 -12.17
N MET A 11 -17.87 -4.51 -11.49
CA MET A 11 -18.09 -4.39 -10.06
C MET A 11 -16.78 -4.59 -9.27
N ARG A 12 -15.98 -5.60 -9.63
CA ARG A 12 -14.68 -5.85 -8.99
C ARG A 12 -13.72 -4.69 -9.14
N ILE A 13 -13.69 -4.04 -10.30
CA ILE A 13 -12.91 -2.82 -10.52
C ILE A 13 -13.35 -1.72 -9.55
N VAL A 14 -14.67 -1.49 -9.41
CA VAL A 14 -15.22 -0.48 -8.49
C VAL A 14 -14.80 -0.75 -7.05
N GLU A 15 -14.87 -2.00 -6.59
CA GLU A 15 -14.43 -2.40 -5.24
C GLU A 15 -12.95 -2.09 -5.02
N ILE A 16 -12.06 -2.54 -5.92
CA ILE A 16 -10.62 -2.32 -5.79
C ILE A 16 -10.31 -0.81 -5.80
N MET A 17 -10.96 -0.04 -6.68
CA MET A 17 -10.76 1.40 -6.77
C MET A 17 -11.30 2.16 -5.54
N SER A 18 -12.38 1.69 -4.93
CA SER A 18 -12.90 2.25 -3.67
C SER A 18 -11.87 2.10 -2.56
N ASP A 19 -11.39 0.88 -2.35
CA ASP A 19 -10.38 0.57 -1.33
C ASP A 19 -9.09 1.36 -1.56
N PHE A 20 -8.66 1.49 -2.83
CA PHE A 20 -7.51 2.31 -3.18
C PHE A 20 -7.73 3.79 -2.84
N ARG A 21 -8.91 4.36 -3.11
CA ARG A 21 -9.24 5.75 -2.79
C ARG A 21 -9.23 6.01 -1.28
N GLU A 22 -9.70 5.08 -0.47
CA GLU A 22 -9.63 5.17 0.98
C GLU A 22 -8.18 5.23 1.47
N ILE A 23 -7.33 4.34 0.95
CA ILE A 23 -5.90 4.34 1.29
C ILE A 23 -5.22 5.61 0.77
N GLN A 24 -5.57 6.08 -0.43
CA GLN A 24 -5.07 7.34 -0.99
C GLN A 24 -5.41 8.52 -0.09
N SER A 25 -6.64 8.60 0.43
CA SER A 25 -7.05 9.63 1.38
C SER A 25 -6.16 9.61 2.63
N PHE A 26 -5.94 8.43 3.22
CA PHE A 26 -5.00 8.28 4.34
C PHE A 26 -3.59 8.76 3.97
N LEU A 27 -3.02 8.27 2.87
CA LEU A 27 -1.67 8.61 2.44
C LEU A 27 -1.48 10.11 2.16
N SER A 28 -2.49 10.75 1.55
CA SER A 28 -2.46 12.18 1.25
C SER A 28 -2.45 13.09 2.48
N ASN A 29 -2.83 12.56 3.64
CA ASN A 29 -2.86 13.29 4.91
C ASN A 29 -1.59 13.09 5.75
N ILE A 30 -0.73 12.14 5.40
CA ILE A 30 0.51 11.88 6.14
C ILE A 30 1.48 13.05 5.95
N ARG A 31 2.10 13.49 7.04
CA ARG A 31 3.17 14.50 7.03
C ARG A 31 4.34 13.99 7.84
N ALA A 32 5.55 14.21 7.33
CA ALA A 32 6.78 13.94 8.06
C ALA A 32 7.46 15.27 8.40
N SER A 33 7.26 15.75 9.63
CA SER A 33 7.81 17.02 10.11
C SER A 33 8.72 16.80 11.33
N PRO A 34 9.89 16.15 11.17
CA PRO A 34 10.85 16.00 12.26
C PRO A 34 11.52 17.33 12.60
N SER A 35 11.95 17.49 13.86
CA SER A 35 12.94 18.50 14.24
C SER A 35 14.31 18.15 13.63
N ALA A 36 15.26 19.10 13.66
CA ALA A 36 16.62 18.84 13.20
C ALA A 36 17.30 17.70 13.99
N GLU A 37 17.03 17.63 15.29
CA GLU A 37 17.56 16.60 16.20
C GLU A 37 17.00 15.21 15.90
N ASP A 38 15.73 15.14 15.48
CA ASP A 38 15.02 13.88 15.25
C ASP A 38 15.05 13.40 13.80
N TYR A 39 15.70 14.16 12.93
CA TYR A 39 15.71 13.91 11.48
C TYR A 39 16.16 12.49 11.12
N ASN A 40 17.18 11.99 11.83
CA ASN A 40 17.76 10.67 11.60
C ASN A 40 17.12 9.56 12.44
N ALA A 41 16.12 9.88 13.26
CA ALA A 41 15.48 8.88 14.09
C ALA A 41 14.65 7.91 13.21
N PRO A 42 14.64 6.60 13.53
CA PRO A 42 14.26 5.56 12.57
C PRO A 42 12.81 5.69 12.08
N GLY A 43 11.86 6.03 12.96
CA GLY A 43 10.47 6.23 12.54
C GLY A 43 10.30 7.42 11.58
N TYR A 44 11.03 8.52 11.78
CA TYR A 44 10.98 9.66 10.86
C TYR A 44 11.64 9.36 9.51
N VAL A 45 12.72 8.58 9.48
CA VAL A 45 13.33 8.11 8.23
C VAL A 45 12.33 7.27 7.42
N VAL A 46 11.67 6.31 8.08
CA VAL A 46 10.66 5.46 7.45
C VAL A 46 9.48 6.27 6.95
N LEU A 47 8.96 7.21 7.77
CA LEU A 47 7.81 8.01 7.38
C LEU A 47 8.11 8.89 6.17
N ARG A 48 9.28 9.53 6.10
CA ARG A 48 9.70 10.34 4.94
C ARG A 48 9.79 9.51 3.66
N ARG A 49 10.35 8.30 3.76
CA ARG A 49 10.35 7.35 2.63
C ARG A 49 8.92 7.00 2.20
N CYS A 50 8.01 6.78 3.15
CA CYS A 50 6.61 6.49 2.84
C CYS A 50 5.91 7.66 2.16
N VAL A 51 6.14 8.90 2.60
CA VAL A 51 5.60 10.11 1.96
C VAL A 51 6.07 10.20 0.50
N ALA A 52 7.38 10.07 0.25
CA ALA A 52 7.92 10.11 -1.10
C ALA A 52 7.36 8.99 -1.99
N GLN A 53 7.21 7.78 -1.45
CA GLN A 53 6.60 6.65 -2.18
C GLN A 53 5.12 6.86 -2.44
N ALA A 54 4.39 7.45 -1.50
CA ALA A 54 2.97 7.79 -1.68
C ALA A 54 2.81 8.85 -2.77
N GLU A 55 3.58 9.93 -2.73
CA GLU A 55 3.58 10.97 -3.76
C GLU A 55 3.87 10.39 -5.14
N ALA A 56 4.90 9.54 -5.26
CA ALA A 56 5.24 8.87 -6.52
C ALA A 56 4.11 7.94 -7.01
N LEU A 57 3.45 7.21 -6.11
CA LEU A 57 2.32 6.34 -6.46
C LEU A 57 1.10 7.15 -6.92
N LEU A 58 0.79 8.26 -6.24
CA LEU A 58 -0.36 9.10 -6.54
C LEU A 58 -0.18 9.94 -7.80
N ALA A 59 1.07 10.21 -8.20
CA ALA A 59 1.39 10.87 -9.46
C ALA A 59 1.31 9.95 -10.69
N GLN A 60 1.25 8.62 -10.53
CA GLN A 60 1.21 7.69 -11.66
C GLN A 60 -0.15 7.72 -12.37
N PRO A 61 -0.22 8.03 -13.68
CA PRO A 61 -1.46 7.94 -14.44
C PRO A 61 -1.95 6.51 -14.51
N PHE A 62 -3.26 6.28 -14.59
CA PHE A 62 -3.81 4.94 -14.90
C PHE A 62 -3.32 4.51 -16.27
N SER A 63 -2.88 3.25 -16.38
CA SER A 63 -2.46 2.63 -17.64
C SER A 63 -3.71 2.33 -18.47
N ALA A 64 -4.35 3.38 -18.98
CA ALA A 64 -5.52 3.28 -19.85
C ALA A 64 -5.02 3.20 -21.29
N ASP A 65 -4.66 2.00 -21.76
CA ASP A 65 -4.62 1.75 -23.19
C ASP A 65 -6.06 1.69 -23.70
N THR A 66 -6.58 2.84 -24.13
CA THR A 66 -7.87 2.93 -24.82
C THR A 66 -7.68 2.51 -26.28
N SER A 67 -7.65 1.20 -26.54
CA SER A 67 -7.85 0.71 -27.91
C SER A 67 -9.32 0.88 -28.31
N PRO A 68 -9.61 1.32 -29.55
CA PRO A 68 -10.97 1.54 -30.01
C PRO A 68 -11.71 0.20 -30.21
N TYR A 69 -12.73 0.02 -29.38
CA TYR A 69 -13.73 -1.06 -29.30
C TYR A 69 -13.93 -1.96 -30.55
N GLY A 70 -13.77 -3.28 -30.36
CA GLY A 70 -14.33 -4.34 -31.20
C GLY A 70 -14.21 -5.72 -30.51
N GLU A 71 -15.23 -6.58 -30.63
CA GLU A 71 -15.30 -7.97 -30.11
C GLU A 71 -15.32 -8.17 -28.56
N ASP A 72 -16.28 -8.99 -28.09
CA ASP A 72 -16.52 -9.33 -26.68
C ASP A 72 -15.28 -9.85 -25.92
N ASP A 73 -14.34 -10.50 -26.64
CA ASP A 73 -13.08 -11.02 -26.08
C ASP A 73 -12.07 -9.90 -25.80
N GLU A 74 -12.11 -8.78 -26.55
CA GLU A 74 -11.30 -7.59 -26.27
C GLU A 74 -11.81 -6.85 -25.02
N ASP A 75 -13.12 -6.75 -24.84
CA ASP A 75 -13.74 -6.15 -23.65
C ASP A 75 -13.34 -6.90 -22.37
N ARG A 76 -13.40 -8.24 -22.41
CA ARG A 76 -12.93 -9.07 -21.30
C ARG A 76 -11.45 -8.80 -21.01
N ALA A 77 -10.60 -8.82 -22.03
CA ALA A 77 -9.17 -8.62 -21.88
C ALA A 77 -8.86 -7.22 -21.32
N GLN A 78 -9.60 -6.19 -21.74
CA GLN A 78 -9.48 -4.83 -21.23
C GLN A 78 -9.85 -4.77 -19.74
N LEU A 79 -11.00 -5.32 -19.34
CA LEU A 79 -11.43 -5.34 -17.94
C LEU A 79 -10.44 -6.09 -17.05
N GLN A 80 -9.90 -7.22 -17.51
CA GLN A 80 -8.86 -7.98 -16.80
C GLN A 80 -7.58 -7.17 -16.59
N ARG A 81 -7.15 -6.39 -17.60
CA ARG A 81 -5.99 -5.49 -17.49
C ARG A 81 -6.26 -4.40 -16.45
N ILE A 82 -7.46 -3.82 -16.44
CA ILE A 82 -7.84 -2.78 -15.46
C ILE A 82 -7.87 -3.36 -14.04
N ILE A 83 -8.43 -4.56 -13.83
CA ILE A 83 -8.39 -5.27 -12.54
C ILE A 83 -6.94 -5.42 -12.08
N THR A 84 -6.06 -5.82 -12.98
CA THR A 84 -4.64 -6.04 -12.68
C THR A 84 -3.92 -4.74 -12.28
N ASP A 85 -4.07 -3.66 -13.06
CA ASP A 85 -3.47 -2.35 -12.74
C ASP A 85 -4.00 -1.79 -11.41
N ALA A 86 -5.32 -1.87 -11.20
CA ALA A 86 -5.96 -1.44 -9.95
C ALA A 86 -5.47 -2.25 -8.74
N ALA A 87 -5.36 -3.58 -8.86
CA ALA A 87 -4.87 -4.45 -7.79
C ALA A 87 -3.42 -4.14 -7.44
N VAL A 88 -2.55 -3.90 -8.44
CA VAL A 88 -1.15 -3.51 -8.22
C VAL A 88 -1.07 -2.18 -7.45
N ARG A 89 -1.88 -1.19 -7.81
CA ARG A 89 -1.92 0.11 -7.11
C ARG A 89 -2.41 -0.04 -5.67
N ARG A 90 -3.52 -0.77 -5.46
CA ARG A 90 -4.06 -1.08 -4.12
C ARG A 90 -3.01 -1.76 -3.26
N PHE A 91 -2.29 -2.75 -3.79
CA PHE A 91 -1.21 -3.44 -3.09
C PHE A 91 -0.07 -2.50 -2.68
N LYS A 92 0.45 -1.69 -3.62
CA LYS A 92 1.50 -0.70 -3.32
C LYS A 92 1.04 0.28 -2.25
N ALA A 93 -0.17 0.82 -2.39
CA ALA A 93 -0.74 1.77 -1.44
C ALA A 93 -0.90 1.15 -0.04
N LYS A 94 -1.44 -0.07 0.05
CA LYS A 94 -1.62 -0.76 1.32
C LYS A 94 -0.29 -1.02 2.01
N LYS A 95 0.73 -1.43 1.26
CA LYS A 95 2.07 -1.63 1.80
C LYS A 95 2.64 -0.33 2.37
N ILE A 96 2.59 0.77 1.62
CA ILE A 96 3.03 2.10 2.10
C ILE A 96 2.25 2.51 3.35
N ALA A 97 0.94 2.26 3.38
CA ALA A 97 0.10 2.61 4.52
C ALA A 97 0.47 1.84 5.80
N LEU A 98 0.84 0.56 5.69
CA LEU A 98 1.31 -0.24 6.82
C LEU A 98 2.64 0.29 7.37
N TYR A 99 3.63 0.57 6.50
CA TYR A 99 4.89 1.18 6.91
C TYR A 99 4.66 2.55 7.57
N SER A 100 3.77 3.35 7.01
CA SER A 100 3.40 4.66 7.55
C SER A 100 2.77 4.55 8.94
N THR A 101 1.86 3.59 9.13
CA THR A 101 1.18 3.36 10.41
C THR A 101 2.17 2.92 11.49
N ALA A 102 3.11 2.02 11.17
CA ALA A 102 4.17 1.61 12.08
C ALA A 102 5.05 2.80 12.50
N ALA A 103 5.47 3.62 11.53
CA ALA A 103 6.27 4.82 11.76
C ALA A 103 5.53 5.87 12.61
N LEU A 104 4.25 6.14 12.32
CA LEU A 104 3.44 7.09 13.10
C LEU A 104 3.26 6.62 14.55
N ARG A 105 3.03 5.32 14.76
CA ARG A 105 2.95 4.74 16.10
C ARG A 105 4.26 4.89 16.86
N TRP A 106 5.40 4.67 16.18
CA TRP A 106 6.72 4.90 16.76
C TRP A 106 6.91 6.37 17.16
N ILE A 107 6.55 7.32 16.29
CA ILE A 107 6.67 8.77 16.57
C ILE A 107 5.84 9.17 17.79
N GLN A 108 4.57 8.75 17.82
CA GLN A 108 3.67 9.02 18.95
C GLN A 108 4.22 8.44 20.26
N SER A 109 4.68 7.19 20.24
CA SER A 109 5.25 6.54 21.41
C SER A 109 6.50 7.27 21.91
N ARG A 110 7.38 7.71 21.00
CA ARG A 110 8.59 8.45 21.34
C ARG A 110 8.28 9.78 22.03
N GLN A 111 7.34 10.55 21.48
CA GLN A 111 6.92 11.83 22.07
C GLN A 111 6.41 11.65 23.50
N ILE A 112 5.61 10.59 23.73
CA ILE A 112 5.13 10.23 25.07
C ILE A 112 6.31 9.91 26.00
N LEU A 113 7.23 9.02 25.59
CA LEU A 113 8.38 8.63 26.41
C LEU A 113 9.25 9.82 26.80
N GLN A 114 9.56 10.71 25.84
CA GLN A 114 10.38 11.90 26.08
C GLN A 114 9.71 12.88 27.06
N SER A 115 8.38 12.92 27.10
CA SER A 115 7.64 13.77 28.04
C SER A 115 7.51 13.19 29.46
N GLN A 116 7.66 11.86 29.62
CA GLN A 116 7.31 11.16 30.86
C GLN A 116 8.50 10.55 31.59
N LEU A 117 9.60 10.22 30.91
CA LEU A 117 10.70 9.45 31.49
C LEU A 117 11.97 10.29 31.73
N PRO A 118 12.68 10.08 32.85
CA PRO A 118 14.01 10.63 33.06
C PRO A 118 15.07 9.93 32.19
N GLU A 119 16.15 10.65 31.87
CA GLU A 119 17.26 10.27 30.96
C GLU A 119 17.72 8.79 30.98
N PRO A 120 18.01 8.17 32.15
CA PRO A 120 18.49 6.78 32.18
C PRO A 120 17.43 5.76 31.75
N GLN A 121 16.16 6.02 32.09
CA GLN A 121 15.03 5.16 31.72
C GLN A 121 14.57 5.43 30.29
N LEU A 122 14.67 6.69 29.86
CA LEU A 122 14.35 7.12 28.50
C LEU A 122 15.19 6.38 27.47
N THR A 123 16.51 6.31 27.68
CA THR A 123 17.42 5.65 26.72
C THR A 123 17.05 4.18 26.49
N ALA A 124 16.81 3.43 27.57
CA ALA A 124 16.41 2.02 27.47
C ALA A 124 15.03 1.85 26.79
N ALA A 125 14.08 2.73 27.10
CA ALA A 125 12.74 2.69 26.50
C ALA A 125 12.77 3.04 25.00
N LEU A 126 13.60 4.00 24.58
CA LEU A 126 13.79 4.34 23.16
C LEU A 126 14.41 3.18 22.38
N GLN A 127 15.40 2.49 22.95
CA GLN A 127 15.99 1.32 22.31
C GLN A 127 14.95 0.19 22.11
N GLN A 128 14.10 -0.04 23.10
CA GLN A 128 13.01 -1.03 22.98
C GLN A 128 12.00 -0.62 21.91
N LEU A 129 11.69 0.68 21.81
CA LEU A 129 10.79 1.22 20.81
C LEU A 129 11.36 1.06 19.39
N ASP A 130 12.65 1.27 19.19
CA ASP A 130 13.35 1.04 17.92
C ASP A 130 13.35 -0.44 17.52
N ASN A 131 13.64 -1.33 18.46
CA ASN A 131 13.58 -2.78 18.22
C ASN A 131 12.17 -3.23 17.83
N ARG A 132 11.13 -2.68 18.48
CA ARG A 132 9.73 -2.96 18.14
C ARG A 132 9.38 -2.48 16.74
N LEU A 133 9.82 -1.28 16.36
CA LEU A 133 9.63 -0.78 14.99
C LEU A 133 10.30 -1.72 14.00
N GLY A 134 11.57 -2.09 14.22
CA GLY A 134 12.29 -3.03 13.35
C GLY A 134 11.54 -4.36 13.17
N ALA A 135 11.05 -4.94 14.27
CA ALA A 135 10.24 -6.15 14.24
C ALA A 135 8.94 -5.96 13.43
N GLU A 136 8.21 -4.86 13.65
CA GLU A 136 7.00 -4.54 12.90
C GLU A 136 7.27 -4.39 11.41
N LEU A 137 8.32 -3.65 11.03
CA LEU A 137 8.69 -3.45 9.63
C LEU A 137 9.12 -4.75 8.94
N SER A 138 9.86 -5.61 9.64
CA SER A 138 10.28 -6.92 9.14
C SER A 138 9.08 -7.85 8.90
N ALA A 139 8.01 -7.67 9.67
CA ALA A 139 6.81 -8.47 9.56
C ALA A 139 5.87 -7.99 8.44
N ILE A 140 6.13 -6.84 7.82
CA ILE A 140 5.42 -6.35 6.62
C ILE A 140 6.07 -6.97 5.38
N THR A 141 5.66 -8.19 5.05
CA THR A 141 6.09 -8.90 3.85
C THR A 141 5.02 -8.83 2.77
N ASP A 142 5.42 -8.95 1.50
CA ASP A 142 4.48 -8.96 0.37
C ASP A 142 3.38 -10.02 0.53
N ALA A 143 3.77 -11.22 0.95
CA ALA A 143 2.83 -12.32 1.22
C ALA A 143 1.83 -12.00 2.33
N ARG A 144 2.25 -11.29 3.38
CA ARG A 144 1.35 -10.90 4.46
C ARG A 144 0.39 -9.79 4.01
N VAL A 145 0.89 -8.82 3.24
CA VAL A 145 0.05 -7.73 2.71
C VAL A 145 -1.02 -8.27 1.77
N GLU A 146 -0.63 -9.13 0.83
CA GLU A 146 -1.57 -9.75 -0.11
C GLU A 146 -2.60 -10.61 0.63
N ARG A 147 -2.16 -11.50 1.53
CA ARG A 147 -3.07 -12.32 2.32
C ARG A 147 -4.06 -11.48 3.11
N MET A 148 -3.61 -10.43 3.80
CA MET A 148 -4.49 -9.57 4.58
C MET A 148 -5.56 -8.88 3.71
N MET A 149 -5.23 -8.46 2.49
CA MET A 149 -6.22 -7.87 1.58
C MET A 149 -7.17 -8.94 1.02
N ARG A 150 -6.63 -10.12 0.69
CA ARG A 150 -7.40 -11.26 0.17
C ARG A 150 -8.41 -11.76 1.21
N ASP A 151 -7.98 -11.92 2.45
CA ASP A 151 -8.82 -12.35 3.57
C ASP A 151 -9.96 -11.35 3.79
N ALA A 152 -9.67 -10.03 3.80
CA ALA A 152 -10.70 -8.99 3.92
C ALA A 152 -11.72 -9.04 2.76
N ASP A 153 -11.25 -9.23 1.52
CA ASP A 153 -12.14 -9.34 0.37
C ASP A 153 -13.02 -10.60 0.42
N VAL A 154 -12.49 -11.72 0.95
CA VAL A 154 -13.24 -12.95 1.17
C VAL A 154 -14.29 -12.77 2.29
N GLU A 155 -13.93 -12.10 3.38
CA GLU A 155 -14.85 -11.77 4.48
C GLU A 155 -16.03 -10.90 4.00
N GLU A 156 -15.77 -10.01 3.05
CA GLU A 156 -16.80 -9.17 2.41
C GLU A 156 -17.57 -9.88 1.28
N GLY A 157 -17.22 -11.12 0.93
CA GLY A 157 -17.90 -11.91 -0.10
C GLY A 157 -17.66 -11.40 -1.53
N LYS A 158 -16.56 -10.70 -1.78
CA LYS A 158 -16.22 -10.14 -3.11
C LYS A 158 -15.90 -11.25 -4.12
N TRP A 159 -16.03 -10.94 -5.40
CA TRP A 159 -15.65 -11.84 -6.48
C TRP A 159 -14.16 -11.71 -6.83
N LEU A 160 -13.44 -12.83 -6.80
CA LEU A 160 -11.98 -12.83 -6.72
C LEU A 160 -11.27 -13.72 -7.75
N ASN A 161 -12.03 -14.35 -8.66
CA ASN A 161 -11.53 -15.37 -9.57
C ASN A 161 -10.47 -14.85 -10.55
N GLU A 162 -10.54 -13.58 -10.90
CA GLU A 162 -9.69 -12.93 -11.90
C GLU A 162 -8.69 -11.94 -11.30
N ASP A 163 -8.59 -11.88 -9.97
CA ASP A 163 -7.55 -11.07 -9.34
C ASP A 163 -6.15 -11.64 -9.66
N PRO A 164 -5.15 -10.77 -9.89
CA PRO A 164 -3.79 -11.22 -10.13
C PRO A 164 -3.20 -11.91 -8.90
N SER A 165 -2.40 -12.95 -9.12
CA SER A 165 -1.63 -13.58 -8.05
C SER A 165 -0.54 -12.65 -7.52
N LEU A 166 -0.04 -12.93 -6.31
CA LEU A 166 1.09 -12.19 -5.74
C LEU A 166 2.31 -12.16 -6.68
N ALA A 167 2.61 -13.29 -7.34
CA ALA A 167 3.72 -13.37 -8.28
C ALA A 167 3.52 -12.42 -9.48
N ALA A 168 2.30 -12.32 -10.01
CA ALA A 168 1.97 -11.39 -11.09
C ALA A 168 2.10 -9.93 -10.63
N ILE A 169 1.61 -9.60 -9.42
CA ILE A 169 1.76 -8.27 -8.82
C ILE A 169 3.24 -7.92 -8.67
N GLN A 170 4.05 -8.81 -8.13
CA GLN A 170 5.48 -8.59 -7.90
C GLN A 170 6.25 -8.38 -9.20
N HIS A 171 5.96 -9.16 -10.24
CA HIS A 171 6.55 -8.98 -11.56
C HIS A 171 6.24 -7.60 -12.15
N LEU A 172 4.99 -7.15 -12.05
CA LEU A 172 4.56 -5.83 -12.52
C LEU A 172 5.17 -4.69 -11.69
N VAL A 173 5.30 -4.85 -10.37
CA VAL A 173 5.98 -3.88 -9.50
C VAL A 173 7.47 -3.78 -9.85
N GLY A 174 8.13 -4.90 -10.12
CA GLY A 174 9.54 -4.95 -10.50
C GLY A 174 9.82 -4.25 -11.83
N ASN A 175 8.98 -4.48 -12.84
CA ASN A 175 9.17 -3.90 -14.19
C ASN A 175 8.96 -2.38 -14.24
N VAL A 176 8.12 -1.82 -13.37
CA VAL A 176 7.92 -0.36 -13.27
C VAL A 176 9.17 0.37 -12.72
N ASN A 177 10.01 -0.32 -11.94
CA ASN A 177 11.25 0.25 -11.41
C ASN A 177 12.48 0.03 -12.32
N GLY A 178 12.29 -0.65 -13.47
CA GLY A 178 13.37 -1.05 -14.39
C GLY A 178 13.60 -0.10 -15.58
N HIS A 179 12.94 1.06 -15.63
CA HIS A 179 13.21 2.08 -16.65
C HIS A 179 14.25 3.07 -16.12
N ASN A 180 15.53 2.71 -16.28
CA ASN A 180 16.69 3.60 -16.15
C ASN A 180 17.56 3.41 -17.39
#